data_AF-A0A329LTR7-F1
#
_entry.id   AF-A0A329LTR7-F1
#
_cell.length_a   1.000
_cell.length_b   1.000
_cell.length_c   1.000
_cell.angle_alpha   90.00
_cell.angle_beta   90.00
_cell.angle_gamma   90.00
#
_symmetry.space_group_name_H-M   'P 1'
#
loop_
_entity.id
_entity.type
_entity.pdbx_description
1 polymer ?
#
loop_
_entity_poly.entity_id
_entity_poly.type
_entity_poly.pdbx_seq_one_letter_code
_entity_poly.pdbx_strand_id
1 'polypeptide(L)'
;MSNHVTTYRFTTIAVGDLPYPQGLGKGDHPELEFGMRRLLGHRWEDPAANERLFWTPRYQDLIRSHLKPYFDRRGDIVEVATRAVNGAHASHAFNRDITGTYAEAFTQYRCGIPSLDELIAAHGPVIAWWILDPPRLFWNGRAMWFHDGRHRLSYLRSLMQPSDPGFPVLVELSGSAIGAVAQ
;
A
#
# COMPACT_ATOMS: atom_id res chain seq x y z
N MET A 1 31.48 -0.69 -5.23
CA MET A 1 30.10 -0.72 -4.72
C MET A 1 29.21 -0.09 -5.79
N SER A 2 28.43 -0.88 -6.50
CA SER A 2 27.49 -0.34 -7.50
C SER A 2 26.38 0.37 -6.73
N ASN A 3 26.31 1.70 -6.82
CA ASN A 3 25.19 2.45 -6.28
C ASN A 3 23.94 2.01 -7.05
N HIS A 4 23.13 1.15 -6.46
CA HIS A 4 21.83 0.81 -7.01
C HIS A 4 20.95 2.06 -6.93
N VAL A 5 20.89 2.76 -8.05
CA VAL A 5 20.03 3.91 -8.23
C VAL A 5 18.58 3.40 -8.27
N THR A 6 17.80 3.79 -7.26
CA THR A 6 16.38 3.43 -7.16
C THR A 6 15.54 4.58 -7.70
N THR A 7 14.50 4.25 -8.44
CA THR A 7 13.47 5.22 -8.84
C THR A 7 12.27 5.02 -7.94
N TYR A 8 11.77 6.12 -7.39
CA TYR A 8 10.58 6.18 -6.56
C TYR A 8 9.51 6.98 -7.28
N ARG A 9 8.25 6.60 -7.10
CA ARG A 9 7.09 7.33 -7.58
C ARG A 9 5.99 7.26 -6.54
N PHE A 10 5.56 8.41 -6.04
CA PHE A 10 4.36 8.52 -5.20
C PHE A 10 3.18 8.73 -6.12
N THR A 11 2.25 7.78 -6.20
CA THR A 11 1.19 7.77 -7.21
C THR A 11 -0.05 7.03 -6.70
N THR A 12 -1.07 6.94 -7.53
CA THR A 12 -2.23 6.08 -7.30
C THR A 12 -2.13 4.80 -8.13
N ILE A 13 -2.52 3.67 -7.53
CA ILE A 13 -2.78 2.41 -8.24
C ILE A 13 -4.24 2.02 -7.98
N ALA A 14 -4.93 1.48 -8.98
CA ALA A 14 -6.28 0.95 -8.80
C ALA A 14 -6.25 -0.25 -7.86
N VAL A 15 -7.24 -0.39 -6.98
CA VAL A 15 -7.27 -1.46 -5.96
C VAL A 15 -7.24 -2.86 -6.58
N GLY A 16 -7.79 -3.02 -7.80
CA GLY A 16 -7.73 -4.24 -8.59
C GLY A 16 -6.31 -4.62 -9.04
N ASP A 17 -5.43 -3.64 -9.22
CA ASP A 17 -4.06 -3.83 -9.75
C ASP A 17 -3.02 -4.05 -8.66
N LEU A 18 -3.39 -3.92 -7.38
CA LEU A 18 -2.48 -4.20 -6.26
C LEU A 18 -1.96 -5.65 -6.30
N PRO A 19 -0.75 -5.92 -5.78
CA PRO A 19 -0.31 -7.30 -5.66
C PRO A 19 -1.11 -8.01 -4.57
N TYR A 20 -1.22 -9.34 -4.65
CA TYR A 20 -1.70 -10.14 -3.52
C TYR A 20 -0.61 -10.27 -2.46
N PRO A 21 -0.97 -10.35 -1.16
CA PRO A 21 0.01 -10.27 -0.08
C PRO A 21 0.95 -11.49 -0.06
N GLN A 22 2.24 -11.24 0.20
CA GLN A 22 3.24 -12.25 0.55
C GLN A 22 3.09 -12.66 2.03
N GLY A 23 1.91 -13.20 2.35
CA GLY A 23 1.49 -13.51 3.72
C GLY A 23 0.80 -12.33 4.42
N LEU A 24 -0.28 -12.66 5.12
CA LEU A 24 -1.08 -11.73 5.92
C LEU A 24 -1.04 -12.15 7.39
N GLY A 25 -0.89 -11.18 8.30
CA GLY A 25 -0.92 -11.41 9.75
C GLY A 25 0.40 -11.27 10.53
N LYS A 26 1.55 -11.04 9.89
CA LYS A 26 2.80 -10.82 10.65
C LYS A 26 2.74 -9.59 11.56
N GLY A 27 3.52 -9.60 12.64
CA GLY A 27 3.67 -8.48 13.58
C GLY A 27 2.49 -8.41 14.55
N ASP A 28 1.80 -7.27 14.57
CA ASP A 28 0.71 -6.95 15.50
C ASP A 28 -0.59 -7.78 15.30
N HIS A 29 -0.58 -8.79 14.41
CA HIS A 29 -1.76 -9.59 14.06
C HIS A 29 -1.54 -11.11 14.18
N PRO A 30 -1.01 -11.63 15.31
CA PRO A 30 -0.60 -13.04 15.43
C PRO A 30 -1.74 -14.03 15.15
N GLU A 31 -2.98 -13.70 15.54
CA GLU A 31 -4.15 -14.55 15.27
C GLU A 31 -4.48 -14.64 13.77
N LEU A 32 -4.29 -13.54 13.04
CA LEU A 32 -4.45 -13.52 11.58
C LEU A 32 -3.39 -14.37 10.91
N GLU A 33 -2.13 -14.29 11.36
CA GLU A 33 -1.06 -15.13 10.83
C GLU A 33 -1.37 -16.61 11.07
N PHE A 34 -1.79 -16.97 12.28
CA PHE A 34 -2.18 -18.33 12.62
C PHE A 34 -3.32 -18.84 11.73
N GLY A 35 -4.39 -18.04 11.59
CA GLY A 35 -5.52 -18.39 10.73
C GLY A 35 -5.13 -18.55 9.27
N MET A 36 -4.31 -17.64 8.75
CA MET A 36 -3.83 -17.68 7.37
C MET A 36 -2.90 -18.87 7.12
N ARG A 37 -2.02 -19.22 8.06
CA ARG A 37 -1.19 -20.43 7.99
C ARG A 37 -2.02 -21.71 8.03
N ARG A 38 -3.11 -21.76 8.80
CA ARG A 38 -4.03 -22.90 8.78
C ARG A 38 -4.77 -23.03 7.46
N LEU A 39 -5.11 -21.91 6.82
CA LEU A 39 -5.83 -21.89 5.54
C LEU A 39 -4.93 -22.27 4.36
N LEU A 40 -3.71 -21.69 4.29
CA LEU A 40 -2.81 -21.79 3.14
C LEU A 40 -1.67 -22.81 3.33
N GLY A 41 -1.47 -23.31 4.55
CA GLY A 41 -0.39 -24.23 4.89
C GLY A 41 0.99 -23.61 4.65
N HIS A 42 1.90 -24.40 4.08
CA HIS A 42 3.26 -23.98 3.75
C HIS A 42 3.33 -22.88 2.68
N ARG A 43 2.24 -22.62 1.94
CA ARG A 43 2.16 -21.59 0.89
C ARG A 43 1.63 -20.25 1.40
N TRP A 44 1.55 -20.05 2.70
CA TRP A 44 1.03 -18.81 3.28
C TRP A 44 1.74 -17.54 2.79
N GLU A 45 3.05 -17.59 2.53
CA GLU A 45 3.82 -16.44 2.02
C GLU A 45 3.80 -16.31 0.50
N ASP A 46 3.19 -17.25 -0.23
CA ASP A 46 3.14 -17.28 -1.69
C ASP A 46 1.99 -16.40 -2.21
N PRO A 47 2.28 -15.32 -2.98
CA PRO A 47 1.26 -14.45 -3.56
C PRO A 47 0.23 -15.20 -4.41
N ALA A 48 0.64 -16.20 -5.18
CA ALA A 48 -0.27 -16.95 -6.05
C ALA A 48 -1.22 -17.85 -5.26
N ALA A 49 -0.80 -18.31 -4.07
CA ALA A 49 -1.69 -19.01 -3.16
C ALA A 49 -2.68 -18.05 -2.50
N ASN A 50 -2.22 -16.86 -2.10
CA ASN A 50 -3.08 -15.82 -1.53
C ASN A 50 -4.10 -15.33 -2.56
N GLU A 51 -3.71 -15.07 -3.80
CA GLU A 51 -4.61 -14.69 -4.90
C GLU A 51 -5.75 -15.69 -5.10
N ARG A 52 -5.40 -16.97 -5.26
CA ARG A 52 -6.40 -18.03 -5.52
C ARG A 52 -7.43 -18.18 -4.41
N LEU A 53 -7.05 -17.92 -3.15
CA LEU A 53 -7.95 -18.05 -2.01
C LEU A 53 -8.54 -16.73 -1.51
N PHE A 54 -8.07 -15.58 -2.00
CA PHE A 54 -8.39 -14.27 -1.42
C PHE A 54 -9.90 -14.07 -1.28
N TRP A 55 -10.66 -14.41 -2.33
CA TRP A 55 -12.11 -14.22 -2.37
C TRP A 55 -12.93 -15.36 -1.76
N THR A 56 -12.28 -16.38 -1.20
CA THR A 56 -13.02 -17.45 -0.52
C THR A 56 -13.61 -16.95 0.81
N PRO A 57 -14.77 -17.49 1.24
CA PRO A 57 -15.37 -17.08 2.51
C PRO A 57 -14.40 -17.17 3.69
N ARG A 58 -13.61 -18.26 3.79
CA ARG A 58 -12.64 -18.45 4.88
C ARG A 58 -11.55 -17.38 4.91
N TYR A 59 -11.04 -16.96 3.74
CA TYR A 59 -10.02 -15.91 3.68
C TYR A 59 -10.63 -14.55 4.04
N GLN A 60 -11.80 -14.24 3.50
CA GLN A 60 -12.52 -13.00 3.78
C GLN A 60 -12.95 -12.89 5.25
N ASP A 61 -13.32 -14.01 5.88
CA ASP A 61 -13.66 -14.06 7.31
C ASP A 61 -12.43 -13.76 8.19
N LEU A 62 -11.23 -14.19 7.79
CA LEU A 62 -9.99 -13.82 8.48
C LEU A 62 -9.69 -12.32 8.37
N ILE A 63 -9.85 -11.72 7.19
CA ILE A 63 -9.74 -10.26 7.02
C ILE A 63 -10.76 -9.54 7.91
N ARG A 64 -12.04 -9.96 7.85
CA ARG A 64 -13.13 -9.34 8.62
C ARG A 64 -12.97 -9.51 10.13
N SER A 65 -12.41 -10.62 10.58
CA SER A 65 -12.28 -10.88 12.03
C SER A 65 -11.09 -10.17 12.65
N HIS A 66 -10.00 -9.98 11.89
CA HIS A 66 -8.74 -9.50 12.46
C HIS A 66 -8.28 -8.13 11.94
N LEU A 67 -8.61 -7.75 10.69
CA LEU A 67 -8.21 -6.45 10.13
C LEU A 67 -9.28 -5.39 10.31
N LYS A 68 -10.55 -5.74 10.09
CA LYS A 68 -11.65 -4.78 10.25
C LYS A 68 -11.67 -4.14 11.65
N PRO A 69 -11.63 -4.86 12.78
CA PRO A 69 -11.62 -4.22 14.10
C PRO A 69 -10.39 -3.34 14.36
N TYR A 70 -9.27 -3.64 13.71
CA TYR A 70 -8.05 -2.84 13.84
C TYR A 70 -8.16 -1.51 13.10
N PHE A 71 -8.65 -1.55 11.85
CA PHE A 71 -8.74 -0.36 11.00
C PHE A 71 -9.97 0.49 11.30
N ASP A 72 -11.14 -0.11 11.58
CA ASP A 72 -12.37 0.63 11.87
C ASP A 72 -12.27 1.51 13.12
N ARG A 73 -11.47 1.11 14.12
CA ARG A 73 -11.18 1.93 15.31
C ARG A 73 -10.48 3.24 14.94
N ARG A 74 -9.89 3.33 13.75
CA ARG A 74 -9.15 4.48 13.23
C ARG A 74 -9.97 5.27 12.19
N GLY A 75 -11.26 4.94 12.02
CA GLY A 75 -12.16 5.57 11.06
C GLY A 75 -12.44 4.67 9.85
N ASP A 76 -13.26 5.18 8.92
CA ASP A 76 -13.57 4.48 7.68
C ASP A 76 -12.33 4.45 6.76
N ILE A 77 -11.78 3.26 6.52
CA ILE A 77 -10.58 3.10 5.69
C ILE A 77 -10.78 3.56 4.24
N VAL A 78 -12.00 3.51 3.71
CA VAL A 78 -12.31 3.98 2.35
C VAL A 78 -12.26 5.50 2.31
N GLU A 79 -12.85 6.17 3.31
CA GLU A 79 -12.74 7.63 3.45
C GLU A 79 -11.28 8.05 3.64
N VAL A 80 -10.53 7.34 4.50
CA VAL A 80 -9.11 7.61 4.74
C VAL A 80 -8.31 7.51 3.43
N ALA A 81 -8.51 6.43 2.66
CA ALA A 81 -7.83 6.25 1.38
C ALA A 81 -8.17 7.36 0.37
N THR A 82 -9.45 7.72 0.29
CA THR A 82 -9.94 8.79 -0.61
C THR A 82 -9.32 10.14 -0.26
N ARG A 83 -9.35 10.52 1.03
CA ARG A 83 -8.76 11.78 1.49
C ARG A 83 -7.24 11.79 1.36
N ALA A 84 -6.59 10.64 1.54
CA ALA A 84 -5.15 10.53 1.34
C ALA A 84 -4.72 10.78 -0.11
N VAL A 85 -5.45 10.21 -1.08
CA VAL A 85 -5.23 10.50 -2.51
C VAL A 85 -5.39 12.00 -2.80
N ASN A 86 -6.49 12.60 -2.32
CA ASN A 86 -6.74 14.03 -2.51
C ASN A 86 -5.63 14.90 -1.89
N GLY A 87 -5.15 14.54 -0.69
CA GLY A 87 -4.06 15.25 -0.03
C GLY A 87 -2.72 15.11 -0.75
N ALA A 88 -2.42 13.94 -1.32
CA ALA A 88 -1.18 13.70 -2.06
C ALA A 88 -1.07 14.52 -3.35
N HIS A 89 -2.20 14.90 -3.96
CA HIS A 89 -2.21 15.79 -5.13
C HIS A 89 -1.66 17.20 -4.84
N ALA A 90 -1.54 17.61 -3.58
CA ALA A 90 -0.86 18.86 -3.22
C ALA A 90 0.66 18.79 -3.47
N SER A 91 1.23 17.59 -3.57
CA SER A 91 2.64 17.40 -3.91
C SER A 91 2.93 17.80 -5.36
N HIS A 92 3.96 18.63 -5.56
CA HIS A 92 4.46 18.96 -6.89
C HIS A 92 5.15 17.77 -7.59
N ALA A 93 5.57 16.76 -6.83
CA ALA A 93 6.22 15.56 -7.33
C ALA A 93 5.26 14.36 -7.43
N PHE A 94 3.97 14.57 -7.20
CA PHE A 94 2.97 13.51 -7.35
C PHE A 94 2.98 12.94 -8.78
N ASN A 95 2.97 11.62 -8.88
CA ASN A 95 3.03 10.85 -10.11
C ASN A 95 4.24 11.16 -11.02
N ARG A 96 5.37 11.56 -10.43
CA ARG A 96 6.65 11.76 -11.13
C ARG A 96 7.68 10.74 -10.67
N ASP A 97 8.54 10.32 -11.59
CA ASP A 97 9.70 9.51 -11.25
C ASP A 97 10.76 10.38 -10.56
N ILE A 98 11.24 9.89 -9.43
CA ILE A 98 12.29 10.54 -8.65
C ILE A 98 13.40 9.52 -8.42
N THR A 99 14.52 9.76 -9.08
CA THR A 99 15.69 8.89 -9.04
C THR A 99 16.67 9.37 -7.97
N GLY A 100 17.03 8.51 -7.02
CA GLY A 100 17.93 8.89 -5.92
C GLY A 100 17.78 8.00 -4.69
N THR A 101 17.99 8.60 -3.51
CA THR A 101 17.70 7.98 -2.22
C THR A 101 16.22 8.15 -1.84
N TYR A 102 15.71 7.27 -0.97
CA TYR A 102 14.35 7.43 -0.42
C TYR A 102 14.15 8.79 0.27
N ALA A 103 15.16 9.28 0.99
CA ALA A 103 15.07 10.57 1.70
C ALA A 103 14.90 11.75 0.73
N GLU A 104 15.63 11.75 -0.39
CA GLU A 104 15.49 12.76 -1.44
C GLU A 104 14.12 12.67 -2.13
N ALA A 105 13.69 11.45 -2.50
CA ALA A 105 12.39 11.23 -3.12
C ALA A 105 11.24 11.65 -2.19
N PHE A 106 11.35 11.31 -0.91
CA PHE A 106 10.37 11.69 0.10
C PHE A 106 10.34 13.20 0.33
N THR A 107 11.51 13.86 0.35
CA THR A 107 11.59 15.32 0.46
C THR A 107 10.91 16.00 -0.72
N GLN A 108 11.14 15.52 -1.94
CA GLN A 108 10.49 16.02 -3.14
C GLN A 108 8.98 15.77 -3.12
N TYR A 109 8.54 14.57 -2.71
CA TYR A 109 7.12 14.27 -2.53
C TYR A 109 6.46 15.21 -1.51
N ARG A 110 7.11 15.50 -0.39
CA ARG A 110 6.53 16.41 0.61
C ARG A 110 6.52 17.88 0.19
N CYS A 111 7.22 18.24 -0.89
CA CYS A 111 7.18 19.60 -1.40
C CYS A 111 5.78 19.94 -1.94
N GLY A 112 5.09 20.87 -1.26
CA GLY A 112 3.71 21.27 -1.55
C GLY A 112 2.65 20.60 -0.66
N ILE A 113 3.01 19.53 0.06
CA ILE A 113 2.13 18.93 1.08
C ILE A 113 2.23 19.77 2.37
N PRO A 114 1.11 20.13 3.02
CA PRO A 114 1.12 20.78 4.32
C PRO A 114 1.93 20.01 5.37
N SER A 115 2.38 20.71 6.41
CA SER A 115 3.08 20.08 7.54
C SER A 115 2.20 19.02 8.22
N LEU A 116 2.82 18.11 8.98
CA LEU A 116 2.08 17.06 9.70
C LEU A 116 1.03 17.67 10.63
N ASP A 117 1.37 18.74 11.36
CA ASP A 117 0.46 19.40 12.29
C ASP A 117 -0.75 20.03 11.58
N GLU A 118 -0.52 20.67 10.42
CA GLU A 118 -1.60 21.22 9.59
C GLU A 118 -2.51 20.12 9.04
N LEU A 119 -1.93 19.00 8.58
CA LEU A 119 -2.71 17.84 8.12
C LEU A 119 -3.51 17.20 9.26
N ILE A 120 -2.92 17.07 10.45
CA ILE A 120 -3.62 16.56 11.64
C ILE A 120 -4.78 17.49 12.00
N ALA A 121 -4.57 18.80 12.02
CA ALA A 121 -5.62 19.76 12.31
C ALA A 121 -6.76 19.72 11.29
N ALA A 122 -6.45 19.52 10.01
CA ALA A 122 -7.44 19.52 8.93
C ALA A 122 -8.19 18.19 8.76
N HIS A 123 -7.53 17.06 9.01
CA HIS A 123 -8.04 15.73 8.63
C HIS A 123 -7.94 14.69 9.74
N GLY A 124 -7.27 14.99 10.84
CA GLY A 124 -6.94 14.03 11.88
C GLY A 124 -5.71 13.17 11.56
N PRO A 125 -5.18 12.47 12.58
CA PRO A 125 -3.88 11.81 12.49
C PRO A 125 -3.82 10.67 11.48
N VAL A 126 -4.91 9.93 11.32
CA VAL A 126 -4.93 8.72 10.46
C VAL A 126 -4.76 9.11 8.99
N ILE A 127 -5.50 10.12 8.53
CA ILE A 127 -5.40 10.62 7.15
C ILE A 127 -4.04 11.30 6.93
N ALA A 128 -3.58 12.11 7.89
CA ALA A 128 -2.28 12.77 7.80
C ALA A 128 -1.14 11.75 7.61
N TRP A 129 -1.17 10.64 8.35
CA TRP A 129 -0.19 9.57 8.19
C TRP A 129 -0.35 8.77 6.89
N TRP A 130 -1.55 8.62 6.34
CA TRP A 130 -1.71 7.98 5.03
C TRP A 130 -1.17 8.84 3.89
N ILE A 131 -1.29 10.17 3.99
CA ILE A 131 -0.69 11.12 3.04
C ILE A 131 0.84 11.05 3.12
N LEU A 132 1.39 11.07 4.33
CA LEU A 132 2.84 11.17 4.55
C LEU A 132 3.58 9.83 4.57
N ASP A 133 2.91 8.71 4.80
CA ASP A 133 3.51 7.38 4.82
C ASP A 133 2.59 6.37 4.09
N PRO A 134 2.49 6.51 2.76
CA PRO A 134 1.62 5.66 1.97
C PRO A 134 2.15 4.21 1.93
N PRO A 135 1.30 3.22 1.61
CA PRO A 135 1.73 1.85 1.38
C PRO A 135 2.87 1.79 0.36
N ARG A 136 3.85 0.91 0.61
CA ARG A 136 5.08 0.85 -0.17
C ARG A 136 5.11 -0.43 -0.99
N LEU A 137 5.28 -0.27 -2.29
CA LEU A 137 5.30 -1.32 -3.29
C LEU A 137 6.63 -1.30 -4.02
N PHE A 138 7.11 -2.47 -4.41
CA PHE A 138 8.25 -2.60 -5.30
C PHE A 138 7.83 -3.18 -6.63
N TRP A 139 8.40 -2.66 -7.72
CA TRP A 139 8.25 -3.15 -9.08
C TRP A 139 9.62 -3.42 -9.72
N ASN A 140 9.82 -4.64 -10.23
CA ASN A 140 11.07 -5.02 -10.88
C ASN A 140 11.02 -5.02 -12.43
N GLY A 141 9.96 -4.46 -13.02
CA GLY A 141 9.70 -4.56 -14.47
C GLY A 141 8.82 -5.74 -14.87
N ARG A 142 8.56 -6.70 -13.97
CA ARG A 142 7.78 -7.91 -14.24
C ARG A 142 6.71 -8.21 -13.21
N ALA A 143 7.01 -7.99 -11.92
CA ALA A 143 6.11 -8.30 -10.82
C ALA A 143 6.16 -7.19 -9.77
N MET A 144 5.03 -7.02 -9.09
CA MET A 144 4.84 -6.08 -7.99
C MET A 144 4.71 -6.83 -6.67
N TRP A 145 5.25 -6.29 -5.58
CA TRP A 145 5.04 -6.84 -4.24
C TRP A 145 5.08 -5.75 -3.16
N PHE A 146 4.57 -6.08 -1.98
CA PHE A 146 4.59 -5.17 -0.84
C PHE A 146 5.97 -5.11 -0.20
N HIS A 147 6.50 -3.89 -0.03
CA HIS A 147 7.44 -3.61 1.05
C HIS A 147 6.70 -3.37 2.36
N ASP A 148 5.57 -2.64 2.30
CA ASP A 148 4.80 -2.27 3.48
C ASP A 148 3.32 -1.99 3.15
N GLY A 149 2.47 -1.97 4.17
CA GLY A 149 1.05 -1.63 4.03
C GLY A 149 0.16 -2.76 3.51
N ARG A 150 0.67 -3.99 3.39
CA ARG A 150 -0.10 -5.15 2.89
C ARG A 150 -1.41 -5.39 3.64
N HIS A 151 -1.46 -5.16 4.96
CA HIS A 151 -2.68 -5.35 5.75
C HIS A 151 -3.74 -4.28 5.43
N ARG A 152 -3.36 -2.99 5.43
CA ARG A 152 -4.30 -1.91 5.07
C ARG A 152 -4.81 -2.07 3.64
N LEU A 153 -3.94 -2.47 2.71
CA LEU A 153 -4.31 -2.65 1.31
C LEU A 153 -5.11 -3.93 1.05
N SER A 154 -4.85 -5.01 1.78
CA SER A 154 -5.70 -6.22 1.68
C SER A 154 -7.10 -5.98 2.25
N TYR A 155 -7.21 -5.22 3.35
CA TYR A 155 -8.51 -4.86 3.89
C TYR A 155 -9.27 -3.91 2.94
N LEU A 156 -8.62 -2.85 2.46
CA LEU A 156 -9.23 -1.93 1.49
C LEU A 156 -9.67 -2.65 0.21
N ARG A 157 -8.85 -3.56 -0.31
CA ARG A 157 -9.20 -4.44 -1.44
C ARG A 157 -10.46 -5.25 -1.17
N SER A 158 -10.57 -5.87 0.01
CA SER A 158 -11.74 -6.68 0.37
C SER A 158 -13.05 -5.88 0.36
N LEU A 159 -12.97 -4.56 0.60
CA LEU A 159 -14.12 -3.67 0.60
C LEU A 159 -14.44 -3.13 -0.80
N MET A 160 -13.41 -2.66 -1.53
CA MET A 160 -13.62 -1.86 -2.74
C MET A 160 -13.58 -2.68 -4.02
N GLN A 161 -12.69 -3.67 -4.16
CA GLN A 161 -12.54 -4.37 -5.44
C GLN A 161 -13.83 -5.04 -5.96
N PRO A 162 -14.75 -5.57 -5.12
CA PRO A 162 -16.00 -6.15 -5.61
C PRO A 162 -16.96 -5.15 -6.27
N SER A 163 -16.96 -3.89 -5.84
CA SER A 163 -17.88 -2.85 -6.32
C SER A 163 -17.22 -1.81 -7.22
N ASP A 164 -15.95 -1.50 -6.96
CA ASP A 164 -15.13 -0.53 -7.67
C ASP A 164 -13.66 -1.02 -7.73
N PRO A 165 -13.31 -1.92 -8.68
CA PRO A 165 -11.92 -2.36 -8.88
C PRO A 165 -10.99 -1.22 -9.33
N GLY A 166 -11.55 -0.12 -9.85
CA GLY A 166 -10.82 1.09 -10.26
C GLY A 166 -10.49 2.03 -9.11
N PHE A 167 -10.96 1.75 -7.89
CA PHE A 167 -10.79 2.62 -6.73
C PHE A 167 -9.30 2.99 -6.54
N PRO A 168 -8.94 4.27 -6.59
CA PRO A 168 -7.54 4.70 -6.55
C PRO A 168 -6.99 4.63 -5.13
N VAL A 169 -5.78 4.10 -5.01
CA VAL A 169 -5.08 3.97 -3.74
C VAL A 169 -3.72 4.64 -3.83
N LEU A 170 -3.45 5.59 -2.93
CA LEU A 170 -2.14 6.22 -2.79
C LEU A 170 -1.09 5.18 -2.38
N VAL A 171 0.04 5.15 -3.09
CA VAL A 171 1.18 4.28 -2.83
C VAL A 171 2.50 5.00 -3.12
N GLU A 172 3.57 4.55 -2.48
CA GLU A 172 4.93 4.71 -2.95
C GLU A 172 5.32 3.47 -3.76
N LEU A 173 5.74 3.68 -5.01
CA LEU A 173 6.23 2.65 -5.90
C LEU A 173 7.73 2.84 -6.09
N SER A 174 8.53 1.89 -5.65
CA SER A 174 9.96 1.84 -5.92
C SER A 174 10.30 0.79 -6.96
N GLY A 175 11.38 1.01 -7.69
CA GLY A 175 11.91 0.03 -8.62
C GLY A 175 13.38 0.31 -8.93
N SER A 176 14.09 -0.73 -9.35
CA SER A 176 15.41 -0.53 -9.93
C SER A 176 15.27 0.35 -11.16
N ALA A 177 16.12 1.37 -11.29
CA ALA A 177 16.26 2.06 -12.57
C ALA A 177 16.76 1.03 -13.60
N ILE A 178 15.85 0.44 -14.38
CA ILE A 178 16.24 -0.25 -15.60
C ILE A 178 16.86 0.85 -16.44
N GLY A 179 18.17 0.76 -16.65
CA GLY A 179 18.92 1.79 -17.34
C GLY A 179 18.17 2.20 -18.60
N ALA A 180 17.93 3.50 -18.74
CA ALA A 180 17.70 4.10 -20.04
C ALA A 180 18.96 3.82 -20.86
N VAL A 181 19.00 2.65 -21.51
CA VAL A 181 20.00 2.29 -22.50
C VAL A 181 19.26 2.04 -23.81
N ALA A 182 19.61 2.88 -24.78
CA ALA A 182 19.34 2.84 -26.21
C ALA A 182 18.08 3.58 -26.70
N GLN A 183 18.25 4.89 -26.98
CA GLN A 183 18.20 5.36 -28.37
C GLN A 183 19.46 6.19 -28.66
#